data_AF-A0A954XHD5-F1
#
_entry.id   AF-A0A954XHD5-F1
#
_cell.length_a   1.000
_cell.length_b   1.000
_cell.length_c   1.000
_cell.angle_alpha   90.00
_cell.angle_beta   90.00
_cell.angle_gamma   90.00
#
_symmetry.space_group_name_H-M   'P 1'
#
loop_
_entity.id
_entity.type
_entity.pdbx_description
1 polymer ?
#
loop_
_entity_poly.entity_id
_entity_poly.type
_entity_poly.pdbx_seq_one_letter_code
_entity_poly.pdbx_strand_id
1 'polypeptide(L)'
;SIGGDDTLKTANKFKMYQDRLPADAKRIPVVHLPKTIDNDYFGIDFTFGFFTAVEFLAEEIRNLLHDAEASRAYFLAETMGRSAGWLAYGAAIAGEASLVISVEDIIGEYRLEESFTDEHTGETVTRGVMNVERVVNRIVKTMRAREAEGKEFGVIVMAEGLAEMLPMKYLEGIPRDDHGHIAISQVDLGRMFAKLVSQAYKSLSNKSRKVTGIQLGYESRCAQPHAFDVMLGSQLGVGAYRALVEEKRNGVMVSVVGQLELHYEPFENLVDPETLVTKVRYIRPGSDFHHLARFLETSVNE
;
A
#
# COMPACT_ATOMS: atom_id res chain seq x y z
N SER A 1 12.61 16.04 -11.06
CA SER A 1 12.12 15.75 -9.70
C SER A 1 12.15 14.26 -9.48
N ILE A 2 12.33 13.80 -8.24
CA ILE A 2 12.38 12.37 -7.88
C ILE A 2 11.49 12.19 -6.66
N GLY A 3 10.45 11.36 -6.75
CA GLY A 3 9.52 11.20 -5.65
C GLY A 3 8.26 10.43 -6.02
N GLY A 4 7.32 10.33 -5.07
CA GLY A 4 6.00 9.75 -5.28
C GLY A 4 5.00 10.79 -5.79
N ASP A 5 3.72 10.50 -5.57
CA ASP A 5 2.57 11.27 -6.02
C ASP A 5 2.62 12.75 -5.68
N ASP A 6 2.88 13.11 -4.42
CA ASP A 6 2.98 14.50 -3.99
C ASP A 6 4.09 15.28 -4.73
N THR A 7 5.17 14.58 -5.05
CA THR A 7 6.30 15.16 -5.78
C THR A 7 5.95 15.37 -7.25
N LEU A 8 5.19 14.46 -7.87
CA LEU A 8 4.68 14.65 -9.22
C LEU A 8 3.65 15.77 -9.28
N LYS A 9 2.72 15.84 -8.32
CA LYS A 9 1.78 16.95 -8.20
C LYS A 9 2.51 18.29 -8.14
N THR A 10 3.57 18.37 -7.34
CA THR A 10 4.43 19.56 -7.26
C THR A 10 5.16 19.84 -8.57
N ALA A 11 5.70 18.81 -9.23
CA ALA A 11 6.37 18.94 -10.52
C ALA A 11 5.41 19.41 -11.63
N ASN A 12 4.18 18.90 -11.66
CA ASN A 12 3.15 19.32 -12.59
C ASN A 12 2.73 20.77 -12.34
N LYS A 13 2.49 21.15 -11.08
CA LYS A 13 2.24 22.57 -10.71
C LYS A 13 3.36 23.49 -11.17
N PHE A 14 4.62 23.08 -10.98
CA PHE A 14 5.77 23.86 -11.43
C PHE A 14 5.82 23.97 -12.96
N LYS A 15 5.56 22.88 -13.69
CA LYS A 15 5.45 22.88 -15.16
C LYS A 15 4.34 23.81 -15.64
N MET A 16 3.15 23.76 -15.03
CA MET A 16 2.03 24.66 -15.35
C MET A 16 2.38 26.13 -15.08
N TYR A 17 3.12 26.42 -14.02
CA TYR A 17 3.63 27.75 -13.76
C TYR A 17 4.60 28.21 -14.86
N GLN A 18 5.56 27.36 -15.26
CA GLN A 18 6.49 27.64 -16.36
C GLN A 18 5.76 27.91 -17.67
N ASP A 19 4.68 27.18 -17.94
CA ASP A 19 3.90 27.34 -19.16
C ASP A 19 3.22 28.71 -19.27
N ARG A 20 2.85 29.30 -18.12
CA ARG A 20 2.18 30.60 -18.01
C ARG A 20 3.15 31.79 -18.02
N LEU A 21 4.45 31.56 -17.98
CA LEU A 21 5.43 32.64 -18.06
C LEU A 21 5.39 33.33 -19.44
N PRO A 22 5.74 34.64 -19.50
CA PRO A 22 5.89 35.37 -20.76
C PRO A 22 6.77 34.65 -21.78
N ALA A 23 6.57 34.92 -23.07
CA ALA A 23 7.26 34.22 -24.15
C ALA A 23 8.79 34.43 -24.14
N ASP A 24 9.25 35.56 -23.62
CA ASP A 24 10.66 35.95 -23.48
C ASP A 24 11.30 35.45 -22.17
N ALA A 25 10.49 34.88 -21.25
CA ALA A 25 11.00 34.35 -20.00
C ALA A 25 11.79 33.06 -20.21
N LYS A 26 12.87 32.90 -19.44
CA LYS A 26 13.65 31.67 -19.43
C LYS A 26 12.84 30.54 -18.78
N ARG A 27 12.53 29.51 -19.58
CA ARG A 27 11.80 28.31 -19.11
C ARG A 27 12.75 27.23 -18.62
N ILE A 28 12.30 26.47 -17.62
CA ILE A 28 13.01 25.31 -17.07
C ILE A 28 12.21 24.05 -17.39
N PRO A 29 12.78 23.08 -18.15
CA PRO A 29 12.09 21.83 -18.43
C PRO A 29 11.96 20.99 -17.15
N VAL A 30 10.83 20.31 -17.03
CA VAL A 30 10.49 19.49 -15.86
C VAL A 30 10.35 18.03 -16.29
N VAL A 31 11.17 17.15 -15.70
CA VAL A 31 11.10 15.70 -15.86
C VAL A 31 10.99 15.05 -14.49
N HIS A 32 10.17 14.00 -14.37
CA HIS A 32 9.91 13.28 -13.11
C HIS A 32 10.42 11.84 -13.15
N LEU A 33 10.91 11.35 -12.01
CA LEU A 33 11.32 9.96 -11.78
C LEU A 33 10.43 9.35 -10.68
N PRO A 34 9.69 8.26 -10.96
CA PRO A 34 8.68 7.70 -10.06
C PRO A 34 9.31 6.88 -8.93
N LYS A 35 9.48 7.51 -7.76
CA LYS A 35 10.05 6.89 -6.56
C LYS A 35 8.96 6.60 -5.53
N THR A 36 8.61 5.33 -5.34
CA THR A 36 7.81 4.88 -4.21
C THR A 36 8.10 3.40 -3.91
N ILE A 37 8.02 3.02 -2.63
CA ILE A 37 8.07 1.61 -2.24
C ILE A 37 6.68 0.96 -2.31
N ASP A 38 5.62 1.76 -2.43
CA ASP A 38 4.23 1.28 -2.43
C ASP A 38 3.81 0.73 -3.81
N ASN A 39 4.61 1.00 -4.85
CA ASN A 39 4.40 0.55 -6.23
C ASN A 39 3.00 0.87 -6.80
N ASP A 40 2.39 1.93 -6.28
CA ASP A 40 1.05 2.41 -6.56
C ASP A 40 1.02 3.49 -7.64
N TYR A 41 2.10 3.60 -8.41
CA TYR A 41 2.29 4.65 -9.39
C TYR A 41 1.75 4.26 -10.77
N PHE A 42 0.88 5.09 -11.37
CA PHE A 42 0.36 4.84 -12.71
C PHE A 42 1.40 5.20 -13.80
N GLY A 43 1.44 4.43 -14.90
CA GLY A 43 2.33 4.68 -16.04
C GLY A 43 3.70 3.99 -15.97
N ILE A 44 3.96 3.16 -14.96
CA ILE A 44 5.14 2.27 -14.88
C ILE A 44 4.75 0.95 -14.21
N ASP A 45 5.38 -0.15 -14.60
CA ASP A 45 5.09 -1.48 -14.05
C ASP A 45 5.69 -1.69 -12.65
N PHE A 46 6.89 -1.18 -12.42
CA PHE A 46 7.55 -1.24 -11.11
C PHE A 46 8.26 0.08 -10.82
N THR A 47 8.07 0.60 -9.62
CA THR A 47 8.84 1.74 -9.13
C THR A 47 10.09 1.28 -8.40
N PHE A 48 11.18 2.04 -8.55
CA PHE A 48 12.43 1.67 -7.91
C PHE A 48 12.33 1.81 -6.38
N GLY A 49 12.85 0.80 -5.68
CA GLY A 49 12.78 0.63 -4.24
C GLY A 49 11.71 -0.38 -3.79
N PHE A 50 10.73 -0.69 -4.65
CA PHE A 50 9.67 -1.64 -4.32
C PHE A 50 10.21 -3.04 -4.00
N PHE A 51 11.05 -3.61 -4.88
CA PHE A 51 11.54 -4.98 -4.69
C PHE A 51 12.49 -5.10 -3.50
N THR A 52 13.31 -4.07 -3.26
CA THR A 52 14.16 -3.97 -2.09
C THR A 52 13.32 -3.97 -0.81
N ALA A 53 12.24 -3.18 -0.77
CA ALA A 53 11.35 -3.12 0.38
C ALA A 53 10.61 -4.44 0.59
N VAL A 54 10.13 -5.10 -0.48
CA VAL A 54 9.51 -6.42 -0.43
C VAL A 54 10.46 -7.46 0.13
N GLU A 55 11.70 -7.54 -0.36
CA GLU A 55 12.69 -8.52 0.10
C GLU A 55 12.98 -8.35 1.59
N PHE A 56 13.22 -7.11 2.02
CA PHE A 56 13.46 -6.79 3.42
C PHE A 56 12.27 -7.20 4.30
N LEU A 57 11.05 -6.82 3.92
CA LEU A 57 9.85 -7.14 4.69
C LEU A 57 9.55 -8.64 4.70
N ALA A 58 9.85 -9.35 3.61
CA ALA A 58 9.70 -10.79 3.54
C ALA A 58 10.64 -11.51 4.53
N GLU A 59 11.87 -11.02 4.70
CA GLU A 59 12.80 -11.53 5.71
C GLU A 59 12.26 -11.33 7.13
N GLU A 60 11.74 -10.14 7.44
CA GLU A 60 11.10 -9.86 8.72
C GLU A 60 9.88 -10.76 8.98
N ILE A 61 9.03 -10.98 7.97
CA ILE A 61 7.88 -11.88 8.09
C ILE A 61 8.33 -13.32 8.37
N ARG A 62 9.39 -13.82 7.72
CA ARG A 62 9.93 -15.16 7.99
C ARG A 62 10.50 -15.27 9.40
N ASN A 63 11.18 -14.24 9.89
CA ASN A 63 11.64 -14.18 11.29
C ASN A 63 10.46 -14.23 12.27
N LEU A 64 9.39 -13.50 11.98
CA LEU A 64 8.14 -13.55 12.76
C LEU A 64 7.46 -14.92 12.69
N LEU A 65 7.50 -15.62 11.55
CA LEU A 65 6.98 -16.99 11.44
C LEU A 65 7.74 -17.96 12.35
N HIS A 66 9.08 -17.86 12.40
CA HIS A 66 9.88 -18.69 13.31
C HIS A 66 9.59 -18.39 14.79
N ASP A 67 9.42 -17.12 15.17
CA ASP A 67 9.03 -16.76 16.54
C ASP A 67 7.60 -17.20 16.87
N ALA A 68 6.68 -17.09 15.91
CA ALA A 68 5.30 -17.54 16.02
C ALA A 68 5.23 -19.06 16.26
N GLU A 69 6.04 -19.84 15.54
CA GLU A 69 6.15 -21.28 15.68
C GLU A 69 6.64 -21.67 17.08
N ALA A 70 7.75 -21.07 17.52
CA ALA A 70 8.32 -21.34 18.84
C ALA A 70 7.37 -20.99 20.00
N SER A 71 6.54 -19.96 19.82
CA SER A 71 5.61 -19.48 20.85
C SER A 71 4.15 -19.93 20.68
N ARG A 72 3.82 -20.70 19.63
CA ARG A 72 2.45 -21.07 19.22
C ARG A 72 1.50 -19.86 19.21
N ALA A 73 1.97 -18.75 18.62
CA ALA A 73 1.31 -17.45 18.60
C ALA A 73 1.05 -16.96 17.16
N TYR A 74 0.29 -15.88 17.02
CA TYR A 74 0.08 -15.19 15.74
C TYR A 74 0.59 -13.75 15.80
N PHE A 75 1.16 -13.30 14.68
CA PHE A 75 1.47 -11.88 14.46
C PHE A 75 0.53 -11.29 13.41
N LEU A 76 0.04 -10.08 13.68
CA LEU A 76 -0.57 -9.23 12.68
C LEU A 76 0.48 -8.19 12.27
N ALA A 77 1.08 -8.40 11.10
CA ALA A 77 2.09 -7.54 10.53
C ALA A 77 1.42 -6.47 9.66
N GLU A 78 1.31 -5.26 10.19
CA GLU A 78 0.88 -4.08 9.46
C GLU A 78 2.04 -3.58 8.59
N THR A 79 1.85 -3.60 7.28
CA THR A 79 2.84 -3.16 6.28
C THR A 79 2.45 -1.81 5.71
N MET A 80 3.46 -1.03 5.31
CA MET A 80 3.24 0.21 4.57
C MET A 80 2.56 -0.04 3.23
N GLY A 81 1.94 1.00 2.67
CA GLY A 81 1.12 0.91 1.48
C GLY A 81 -0.22 1.59 1.73
N ARG A 82 -0.22 2.91 1.54
CA ARG A 82 -1.36 3.76 1.86
C ARG A 82 -2.53 3.55 0.90
N SER A 83 -2.27 3.71 -0.39
CA SER A 83 -3.34 3.74 -1.38
C SER A 83 -3.58 2.38 -2.03
N ALA A 84 -2.57 1.52 -2.16
CA ALA A 84 -2.70 0.19 -2.77
C ALA A 84 -1.88 -0.87 -2.03
N GLY A 85 -2.25 -2.13 -2.24
CA GLY A 85 -1.71 -3.30 -1.53
C GLY A 85 -0.45 -3.93 -2.09
N TRP A 86 0.23 -3.34 -3.08
CA TRP A 86 1.35 -4.01 -3.75
C TRP A 86 2.45 -4.46 -2.77
N LEU A 87 2.80 -3.60 -1.82
CA LEU A 87 3.83 -3.91 -0.82
C LEU A 87 3.37 -5.02 0.13
N ALA A 88 2.14 -4.92 0.65
CA ALA A 88 1.54 -5.95 1.50
C ALA A 88 1.48 -7.32 0.80
N TYR A 89 1.00 -7.38 -0.44
CA TYR A 89 0.91 -8.61 -1.22
C TYR A 89 2.30 -9.17 -1.54
N GLY A 90 3.23 -8.32 -1.99
CA GLY A 90 4.60 -8.75 -2.30
C GLY A 90 5.31 -9.32 -1.08
N ALA A 91 5.27 -8.61 0.04
CA ALA A 91 5.89 -9.04 1.29
C ALA A 91 5.23 -10.32 1.85
N ALA A 92 3.91 -10.43 1.79
CA ALA A 92 3.19 -11.61 2.23
C ALA A 92 3.53 -12.86 1.42
N ILE A 93 3.55 -12.75 0.08
CA ILE A 93 3.87 -13.86 -0.81
C ILE A 93 5.32 -14.31 -0.61
N ALA A 94 6.28 -13.37 -0.64
CA ALA A 94 7.69 -13.69 -0.48
C ALA A 94 8.05 -14.13 0.95
N GLY A 95 7.32 -13.64 1.95
CA GLY A 95 7.51 -13.95 3.36
C GLY A 95 6.75 -15.19 3.84
N GLU A 96 5.99 -15.87 2.98
CA GLU A 96 5.18 -17.04 3.33
C GLU A 96 4.11 -16.75 4.41
N ALA A 97 3.55 -15.54 4.39
CA ALA A 97 2.49 -15.16 5.30
C ALA A 97 1.26 -16.09 5.16
N SER A 98 0.56 -16.31 6.27
CA SER A 98 -0.61 -17.19 6.34
C SER A 98 -1.84 -16.62 5.64
N LEU A 99 -1.93 -15.28 5.57
CA LEU A 99 -3.01 -14.48 4.98
C LEU A 99 -2.50 -13.07 4.71
N VAL A 100 -2.90 -12.47 3.60
CA VAL A 100 -2.79 -11.03 3.35
C VAL A 100 -4.16 -10.39 3.14
N ILE A 101 -4.35 -9.19 3.70
CA ILE A 101 -5.53 -8.36 3.50
C ILE A 101 -5.08 -6.93 3.18
N SER A 102 -5.56 -6.39 2.06
CA SER A 102 -5.35 -4.99 1.68
C SER A 102 -6.67 -4.34 1.26
N VAL A 103 -6.60 -3.06 0.89
CA VAL A 103 -7.72 -2.25 0.39
C VAL A 103 -8.45 -2.91 -0.79
N GLU A 104 -7.74 -3.67 -1.62
CA GLU A 104 -8.31 -4.40 -2.76
C GLU A 104 -9.20 -5.59 -2.35
N ASP A 105 -9.07 -6.08 -1.11
CA ASP A 105 -9.92 -7.13 -0.55
C ASP A 105 -11.24 -6.61 0.02
N ILE A 106 -11.38 -5.29 0.19
CA ILE A 106 -12.54 -4.67 0.82
C ILE A 106 -13.65 -4.46 -0.22
N ILE A 107 -14.18 -5.60 -0.67
CA ILE A 107 -15.25 -5.75 -1.68
C ILE A 107 -16.33 -6.72 -1.19
N GLY A 108 -17.51 -6.70 -1.81
CA GLY A 108 -18.59 -7.64 -1.49
C GLY A 108 -18.97 -7.59 0.00
N GLU A 109 -18.96 -8.75 0.68
CA GLU A 109 -19.31 -8.84 2.10
C GLU A 109 -18.33 -8.11 3.04
N TYR A 110 -17.11 -7.83 2.58
CA TYR A 110 -16.10 -7.10 3.33
C TYR A 110 -16.29 -5.58 3.26
N ARG A 111 -17.20 -5.08 2.42
CA ARG A 111 -17.49 -3.65 2.25
C ARG A 111 -18.88 -3.31 2.78
N LEU A 112 -18.97 -2.22 3.53
CA LEU A 112 -20.21 -1.56 3.95
C LEU A 112 -20.22 -0.13 3.43
N GLU A 113 -21.36 0.53 3.52
CA GLU A 113 -21.48 1.97 3.30
C GLU A 113 -21.81 2.66 4.62
N GLU A 114 -21.17 3.81 4.85
CA GLU A 114 -21.38 4.65 6.02
C GLU A 114 -21.60 6.08 5.53
N SER A 115 -22.72 6.68 5.94
CA SER A 115 -22.99 8.10 5.72
C SER A 115 -22.76 8.85 7.03
N PHE A 116 -21.98 9.92 6.97
CA PHE A 116 -21.83 10.84 8.09
C PHE A 116 -21.94 12.28 7.57
N THR A 117 -22.39 13.17 8.44
CA THR A 117 -22.40 14.59 8.15
C THR A 117 -21.14 15.20 8.73
N ASP A 118 -20.31 15.79 7.87
CA ASP A 118 -19.14 16.52 8.32
C ASP A 118 -19.63 17.77 9.08
N GLU A 119 -19.24 17.89 10.35
CA GLU A 119 -19.68 18.99 11.22
C GLU A 119 -19.20 20.37 10.76
N HIS A 120 -18.15 20.44 9.93
CA HIS A 120 -17.56 21.68 9.44
C HIS A 120 -18.14 22.12 8.10
N THR A 121 -18.39 21.18 7.18
CA THR A 121 -18.96 21.52 5.87
C THR A 121 -20.50 21.42 5.86
N GLY A 122 -21.08 20.70 6.82
CA GLY A 122 -22.51 20.38 6.84
C GLY A 122 -22.91 19.39 5.75
N GLU A 123 -21.96 18.86 4.98
CA GLU A 123 -22.23 17.93 3.89
C GLU A 123 -22.32 16.49 4.42
N THR A 124 -23.37 15.79 4.00
CA THR A 124 -23.46 14.35 4.21
C THR A 124 -22.61 13.64 3.16
N VAL A 125 -21.51 13.06 3.61
CA VAL A 125 -20.62 12.25 2.78
C VAL A 125 -20.95 10.79 3.02
N THR A 126 -21.24 10.07 1.92
CA THR A 126 -21.35 8.61 1.96
C THR A 126 -20.04 8.02 1.46
N ARG A 127 -19.41 7.18 2.29
CA ARG A 127 -18.16 6.49 1.93
C ARG A 127 -18.30 5.00 2.12
N GLY A 128 -17.57 4.23 1.32
CA GLY A 128 -17.44 2.80 1.55
C GLY A 128 -16.42 2.52 2.65
N VAL A 129 -16.79 1.70 3.62
CA VAL A 129 -15.97 1.33 4.78
C VAL A 129 -15.82 -0.18 4.86
N MET A 130 -14.79 -0.62 5.58
CA MET A 130 -14.49 -2.00 5.86
C MET A 130 -15.48 -2.58 6.86
N ASN A 131 -16.03 -3.75 6.51
CA ASN A 131 -16.75 -4.60 7.44
C ASN A 131 -15.75 -5.30 8.38
N VAL A 132 -15.37 -4.59 9.46
CA VAL A 132 -14.36 -5.07 10.42
C VAL A 132 -14.72 -6.44 10.98
N GLU A 133 -16.00 -6.72 11.24
CA GLU A 133 -16.44 -8.02 11.75
C GLU A 133 -16.15 -9.15 10.76
N ARG A 134 -16.46 -8.95 9.47
CA ARG A 134 -16.19 -9.95 8.42
C ARG A 134 -14.70 -10.19 8.23
N VAL A 135 -13.89 -9.13 8.26
CA VAL A 135 -12.42 -9.23 8.17
C VAL A 135 -11.85 -10.00 9.36
N VAL A 136 -12.27 -9.68 10.58
CA VAL A 136 -11.86 -10.42 11.79
C VAL A 136 -12.28 -11.89 11.71
N ASN A 137 -13.49 -12.18 11.24
CA ASN A 137 -13.97 -13.54 11.06
C ASN A 137 -13.14 -14.31 10.02
N ARG A 138 -12.73 -13.68 8.91
CA ARG A 138 -11.83 -14.28 7.91
C ARG A 138 -10.48 -14.66 8.51
N ILE A 139 -9.91 -13.77 9.31
CA ILE A 139 -8.67 -14.02 10.05
C ILE A 139 -8.84 -15.23 10.99
N VAL A 140 -9.88 -15.24 11.82
CA VAL A 140 -10.12 -16.34 12.76
C VAL A 140 -10.38 -17.67 12.05
N LYS A 141 -11.11 -17.67 10.94
CA LYS A 141 -11.31 -18.87 10.10
C LYS A 141 -9.96 -19.41 9.60
N THR A 142 -9.08 -18.54 9.13
CA THR A 142 -7.72 -18.90 8.70
C THR A 142 -6.94 -19.53 9.86
N MET A 143 -6.94 -18.90 11.04
CA MET A 143 -6.27 -19.45 12.23
C MET A 143 -6.78 -20.85 12.59
N ARG A 144 -8.09 -21.10 12.47
CA ARG A 144 -8.70 -22.39 12.76
C ARG A 144 -8.39 -23.45 11.71
N ALA A 145 -8.38 -23.07 10.42
CA ALA A 145 -7.97 -23.96 9.34
C ALA A 145 -6.53 -24.44 9.55
N ARG A 146 -5.64 -23.52 9.92
CA ARG A 146 -4.24 -23.83 10.26
C ARG A 146 -4.12 -24.71 11.50
N GLU A 147 -4.90 -24.45 12.55
CA GLU A 147 -4.93 -25.31 13.75
C GLU A 147 -5.38 -26.75 13.40
N ALA A 148 -6.31 -26.92 12.46
CA ALA A 148 -6.71 -28.24 11.97
C ALA A 148 -5.59 -28.98 11.21
N GLU A 149 -4.65 -28.25 10.61
CA GLU A 149 -3.42 -28.78 10.02
C GLU A 149 -2.28 -28.99 11.05
N GLY A 150 -2.52 -28.72 12.33
CA GLY A 150 -1.50 -28.75 13.38
C GLY A 150 -0.59 -27.52 13.44
N LYS A 151 -0.89 -26.47 12.66
CA LYS A 151 -0.16 -25.19 12.64
C LYS A 151 -0.87 -24.16 13.52
N GLU A 152 -0.53 -24.13 14.79
CA GLU A 152 -1.13 -23.21 15.77
C GLU A 152 -0.47 -21.83 15.81
N PHE A 153 0.17 -21.44 14.71
CA PHE A 153 0.93 -20.21 14.58
C PHE A 153 0.83 -19.64 13.16
N GLY A 154 1.19 -18.37 13.00
CA GLY A 154 1.28 -17.74 11.68
C GLY A 154 1.49 -16.24 11.73
N VAL A 155 1.75 -15.67 10.57
CA VAL A 155 1.81 -14.22 10.36
C VAL A 155 0.71 -13.85 9.38
N ILE A 156 -0.06 -12.82 9.72
CA ILE A 156 -1.11 -12.26 8.86
C ILE A 156 -0.68 -10.84 8.52
N VAL A 157 -0.60 -10.56 7.23
CA VAL A 157 -0.19 -9.24 6.73
C VAL A 157 -1.40 -8.37 6.46
N MET A 158 -1.36 -7.12 6.91
CA MET A 158 -2.38 -6.11 6.66
C MET A 158 -1.74 -4.86 6.07
N ALA A 159 -2.35 -4.25 5.05
CA ALA A 159 -1.88 -2.96 4.54
C ALA A 159 -2.37 -1.81 5.45
N GLU A 160 -1.51 -0.83 5.74
CA GLU A 160 -1.85 0.38 6.52
C GLU A 160 -3.03 1.14 5.91
N GLY A 161 -3.17 1.10 4.57
CA GLY A 161 -4.28 1.73 3.84
C GLY A 161 -5.68 1.30 4.29
N LEU A 162 -5.80 0.11 4.90
CA LEU A 162 -7.06 -0.35 5.50
C LEU A 162 -7.57 0.58 6.61
N ALA A 163 -6.69 1.36 7.25
CA ALA A 163 -7.07 2.32 8.26
C ALA A 163 -7.95 3.45 7.68
N GLU A 164 -7.77 3.83 6.40
CA GLU A 164 -8.63 4.82 5.72
C GLU A 164 -10.04 4.29 5.47
N MET A 165 -10.21 2.96 5.49
CA MET A 165 -11.49 2.29 5.30
C MET A 165 -12.20 1.98 6.62
N LEU A 166 -11.66 2.38 7.79
CA LEU A 166 -12.31 2.08 9.06
C LEU A 166 -13.64 2.85 9.25
N PRO A 167 -14.71 2.18 9.70
CA PRO A 167 -15.93 2.86 10.12
C PRO A 167 -15.67 3.91 11.22
N MET A 168 -16.44 5.00 11.25
CA MET A 168 -16.20 6.14 12.15
C MET A 168 -16.12 5.76 13.63
N LYS A 169 -16.91 4.75 14.05
CA LYS A 169 -16.88 4.24 15.44
C LYS A 169 -15.50 3.76 15.91
N TYR A 170 -14.59 3.40 14.99
CA TYR A 170 -13.22 2.99 15.31
C TYR A 170 -12.22 4.16 15.25
N LEU A 171 -12.65 5.31 14.73
CA LEU A 171 -11.84 6.52 14.60
C LEU A 171 -12.18 7.57 15.67
N GLU A 172 -13.16 7.29 16.52
CA GLU A 172 -13.53 8.15 17.65
C GLU A 172 -12.34 8.37 18.59
N GLY A 173 -12.00 9.63 18.85
CA GLY A 173 -10.90 10.02 19.73
C GLY A 173 -9.52 10.08 19.07
N ILE A 174 -9.41 9.81 17.77
CA ILE A 174 -8.17 9.99 17.02
C ILE A 174 -7.97 11.48 16.70
N PRO A 175 -6.77 12.05 16.98
CA PRO A 175 -6.47 13.44 16.65
C PRO A 175 -6.67 13.74 15.16
N ARG A 176 -7.06 14.97 14.87
CA ARG A 176 -7.09 15.49 13.50
C ARG A 176 -5.75 16.12 13.16
N ASP A 177 -5.36 16.04 11.90
CA ASP A 177 -4.16 16.71 11.37
C ASP A 177 -4.39 18.21 11.17
N ASP A 178 -3.33 18.92 10.75
CA ASP A 178 -3.35 20.37 10.50
C ASP A 178 -4.33 20.81 9.39
N HIS A 179 -4.86 19.86 8.61
CA HIS A 179 -5.84 20.09 7.55
C HIS A 179 -7.27 19.71 7.97
N GLY A 180 -7.47 19.30 9.23
CA GLY A 180 -8.78 18.94 9.77
C GLY A 180 -9.23 17.52 9.43
N HIS A 181 -8.39 16.71 8.78
CA HIS A 181 -8.66 15.30 8.49
C HIS A 181 -8.25 14.42 9.67
N ILE A 182 -8.89 13.27 9.83
CA ILE A 182 -8.49 12.29 10.85
C ILE A 182 -7.04 11.88 10.55
N ALA A 183 -6.15 11.97 11.54
CA ALA A 183 -4.75 11.58 11.39
C ALA A 183 -4.65 10.04 11.37
N ILE A 184 -5.03 9.45 10.25
CA ILE A 184 -5.11 7.98 10.07
C ILE A 184 -3.75 7.32 10.29
N SER A 185 -2.64 8.05 10.06
CA SER A 185 -1.29 7.60 10.39
C SER A 185 -1.03 7.35 11.89
N GLN A 186 -1.95 7.75 12.78
CA GLN A 186 -1.88 7.48 14.21
C GLN A 186 -2.73 6.25 14.63
N VAL A 187 -3.45 5.63 13.70
CA VAL A 187 -4.17 4.38 13.93
C VAL A 187 -3.15 3.25 13.98
N ASP A 188 -2.99 2.61 15.14
CA ASP A 188 -2.26 1.34 15.26
C ASP A 188 -3.21 0.19 14.86
N LEU A 189 -3.31 -0.05 13.55
CA LEU A 189 -4.23 -1.03 12.96
C LEU A 189 -3.87 -2.43 13.46
N GLY A 190 -2.58 -2.76 13.49
CA GLY A 190 -2.06 -4.03 13.98
C GLY A 190 -2.52 -4.34 15.42
N ARG A 191 -2.35 -3.40 16.35
CA ARG A 191 -2.77 -3.59 17.75
C ARG A 191 -4.28 -3.68 17.90
N MET A 192 -5.02 -2.84 17.17
CA MET A 192 -6.48 -2.88 17.19
C MET A 192 -7.01 -4.23 16.72
N PHE A 193 -6.57 -4.71 15.56
CA PHE A 193 -6.99 -6.01 15.04
C PHE A 193 -6.51 -7.17 15.90
N ALA A 194 -5.32 -7.09 16.51
CA ALA A 194 -4.84 -8.15 17.41
C ALA A 194 -5.78 -8.35 18.61
N LYS A 195 -6.32 -7.26 19.16
CA LYS A 195 -7.32 -7.30 20.22
C LYS A 195 -8.65 -7.91 19.74
N LEU A 196 -9.16 -7.45 18.60
CA LEU A 196 -10.44 -7.92 18.04
C LEU A 196 -10.37 -9.41 17.66
N VAL A 197 -9.30 -9.84 17.00
CA VAL A 197 -9.04 -11.23 16.62
C VAL A 197 -8.88 -12.11 17.84
N SER A 198 -8.15 -11.68 18.87
CA SER A 198 -8.00 -12.45 20.12
C SER A 198 -9.34 -12.67 20.81
N GLN A 199 -10.21 -11.65 20.83
CA GLN A 199 -11.55 -11.74 21.42
C GLN A 199 -12.46 -12.67 20.62
N ALA A 200 -12.50 -12.52 19.29
CA ALA A 200 -13.29 -13.35 18.40
C ALA A 200 -12.83 -14.82 18.37
N TYR A 201 -11.51 -15.06 18.42
CA TYR A 201 -10.97 -16.41 18.51
C TYR A 201 -11.38 -17.08 19.83
N LYS A 202 -11.31 -16.35 20.96
CA LYS A 202 -11.71 -16.87 22.27
C LYS A 202 -13.20 -17.20 22.35
N SER A 203 -14.07 -16.36 21.81
CA SER A 203 -15.51 -16.60 21.82
C SER A 203 -15.92 -17.80 20.96
N LEU A 204 -15.22 -18.05 19.85
CA LEU A 204 -15.55 -19.13 18.92
C LEU A 204 -14.90 -20.48 19.28
N SER A 205 -13.72 -20.48 19.90
CA SER A 205 -12.96 -21.71 20.18
C SER A 205 -12.95 -22.14 21.65
N ASN A 206 -13.39 -21.27 22.57
CA ASN A 206 -13.16 -21.40 24.02
C ASN A 206 -11.68 -21.53 24.44
N LYS A 207 -10.73 -21.31 23.52
CA LYS A 207 -9.29 -21.31 23.76
C LYS A 207 -8.73 -19.89 23.61
N SER A 208 -7.66 -19.58 24.33
CA SER A 208 -6.88 -18.35 24.10
C SER A 208 -5.71 -18.62 23.17
N ARG A 209 -5.50 -17.74 22.20
CA ARG A 209 -4.29 -17.69 21.38
C ARG A 209 -3.64 -16.32 21.56
N LYS A 210 -2.32 -16.27 21.70
CA LYS A 210 -1.58 -15.01 21.72
C LYS A 210 -1.58 -14.43 20.31
N VAL A 211 -2.10 -13.21 20.15
CA VAL A 211 -2.04 -12.44 18.91
C VAL A 211 -1.37 -11.11 19.21
N THR A 212 -0.37 -10.72 18.42
CA THR A 212 0.40 -9.49 18.63
C THR A 212 0.43 -8.68 17.34
N GLY A 213 0.08 -7.40 17.42
CA GLY A 213 0.20 -6.46 16.32
C GLY A 213 1.60 -5.86 16.26
N ILE A 214 2.18 -5.81 15.06
CA ILE A 214 3.50 -5.22 14.78
C ILE A 214 3.38 -4.38 13.51
N GLN A 215 4.00 -3.21 13.51
CA GLN A 215 4.15 -2.38 12.31
C GLN A 215 5.51 -2.64 11.68
N LEU A 216 5.52 -2.88 10.38
CA LEU A 216 6.71 -3.08 9.55
C LEU A 216 6.74 -2.05 8.41
N GLY A 217 7.90 -1.43 8.18
CA GLY A 217 8.15 -0.71 6.93
C GLY A 217 9.10 0.48 6.98
N TYR A 218 9.27 1.17 8.11
CA TYR A 218 10.23 2.30 8.16
C TYR A 218 11.66 1.84 7.87
N GLU A 219 12.00 0.68 8.41
CA GLU A 219 13.26 -0.04 8.25
C GLU A 219 13.51 -0.51 6.81
N SER A 220 12.46 -0.80 6.03
CA SER A 220 12.61 -1.26 4.64
C SER A 220 12.93 -0.11 3.66
N ARG A 221 12.58 1.13 4.01
CA ARG A 221 12.83 2.33 3.16
C ARG A 221 14.31 2.66 2.97
N CYS A 222 15.15 2.22 3.90
CA CYS A 222 16.58 2.50 3.93
C CYS A 222 17.43 1.25 3.71
N ALA A 223 16.80 0.12 3.35
CA ALA A 223 17.49 -1.12 3.05
C ALA A 223 18.42 -0.95 1.84
N GLN A 224 19.49 -1.76 1.81
CA GLN A 224 20.43 -1.74 0.70
C GLN A 224 19.72 -2.14 -0.61
N PRO A 225 19.81 -1.36 -1.69
CA PRO A 225 19.10 -1.64 -2.92
C PRO A 225 19.43 -3.01 -3.52
N HIS A 226 18.39 -3.79 -3.80
CA HIS A 226 18.48 -5.03 -4.55
C HIS A 226 18.91 -4.77 -6.01
N ALA A 227 19.54 -5.76 -6.65
CA ALA A 227 20.09 -5.61 -8.00
C ALA A 227 19.08 -5.09 -9.03
N PHE A 228 17.82 -5.54 -8.95
CA PHE A 228 16.75 -5.06 -9.83
C PHE A 228 16.47 -3.56 -9.67
N ASP A 229 16.39 -3.07 -8.43
CA ASP A 229 16.14 -1.65 -8.15
C ASP A 229 17.34 -0.78 -8.54
N VAL A 230 18.56 -1.30 -8.43
CA VAL A 230 19.77 -0.64 -8.95
C VAL A 230 19.69 -0.51 -10.47
N MET A 231 19.34 -1.58 -11.18
CA MET A 231 19.20 -1.57 -12.64
C MET A 231 18.10 -0.62 -13.10
N LEU A 232 16.90 -0.73 -12.52
CA LEU A 232 15.75 0.10 -12.83
C LEU A 232 16.04 1.57 -12.52
N GLY A 233 16.55 1.89 -11.33
CA GLY A 233 16.91 3.25 -10.93
C GLY A 233 17.98 3.86 -11.84
N SER A 234 18.97 3.07 -12.25
CA SER A 234 20.00 3.51 -13.21
C SER A 234 19.41 3.81 -14.58
N GLN A 235 18.54 2.94 -15.10
CA GLN A 235 17.89 3.13 -16.39
C GLN A 235 17.00 4.38 -16.39
N LEU A 236 16.19 4.57 -15.34
CA LEU A 236 15.36 5.76 -15.19
C LEU A 236 16.22 7.03 -15.07
N GLY A 237 17.34 6.97 -14.35
CA GLY A 237 18.31 8.07 -14.26
C GLY A 237 18.91 8.46 -15.62
N VAL A 238 19.35 7.47 -16.41
CA VAL A 238 19.79 7.69 -17.80
C VAL A 238 18.65 8.26 -18.64
N GLY A 239 17.43 7.72 -18.50
CA GLY A 239 16.25 8.25 -19.18
C GLY A 239 15.96 9.71 -18.86
N ALA A 240 16.18 10.16 -17.62
CA ALA A 240 16.06 11.58 -17.28
C ALA A 240 17.09 12.45 -17.99
N TYR A 241 18.35 11.99 -18.08
CA TYR A 241 19.38 12.67 -18.88
C TYR A 241 18.96 12.76 -20.35
N ARG A 242 18.56 11.64 -20.95
CA ARG A 242 18.16 11.59 -22.37
C ARG A 242 16.95 12.48 -22.64
N ALA A 243 15.93 12.42 -21.80
CA ALA A 243 14.77 13.31 -21.87
C ALA A 243 15.17 14.79 -21.88
N LEU A 244 16.01 15.21 -20.93
CA LEU A 244 16.35 16.64 -20.76
C LEU A 244 17.37 17.13 -21.79
N VAL A 245 18.39 16.32 -22.09
CA VAL A 245 19.57 16.74 -22.82
C VAL A 245 19.48 16.35 -24.30
N GLU A 246 19.11 15.12 -24.61
CA GLU A 246 19.07 14.61 -25.98
C GLU A 246 17.74 14.96 -26.67
N GLU A 247 16.62 14.68 -26.01
CA GLU A 247 15.28 14.76 -26.58
C GLU A 247 14.55 16.07 -26.26
N LYS A 248 15.12 16.91 -25.38
CA LYS A 248 14.57 18.22 -24.95
C LYS A 248 13.10 18.16 -24.49
N ARG A 249 12.72 17.08 -23.83
CA ARG A 249 11.37 16.85 -23.29
C ARG A 249 11.08 17.74 -22.09
N ASN A 250 9.78 18.00 -21.89
CA ASN A 250 9.25 18.78 -20.77
C ASN A 250 7.87 18.22 -20.37
N GLY A 251 7.59 18.16 -19.07
CA GLY A 251 6.31 17.70 -18.54
C GLY A 251 6.08 16.21 -18.69
N VAL A 252 7.14 15.40 -18.54
CA VAL A 252 7.08 13.94 -18.67
C VAL A 252 7.66 13.25 -17.45
N MET A 253 7.11 12.08 -17.13
CA MET A 253 7.71 11.10 -16.24
C MET A 253 8.51 10.10 -17.07
N VAL A 254 9.70 9.75 -16.59
CA VAL A 254 10.48 8.65 -17.17
C VAL A 254 9.92 7.33 -16.65
N SER A 255 9.65 6.41 -17.58
CA SER A 255 9.13 5.07 -17.33
C SER A 255 9.92 4.05 -18.14
N VAL A 256 9.64 2.77 -17.91
CA VAL A 256 10.20 1.67 -18.69
C VAL A 256 9.14 0.62 -19.00
N VAL A 257 9.31 -0.08 -20.13
CA VAL A 257 8.48 -1.23 -20.53
C VAL A 257 9.34 -2.38 -21.03
N GLY A 258 8.85 -3.62 -20.91
CA GLY A 258 9.51 -4.81 -21.47
C GLY A 258 10.97 -4.96 -21.02
N GLN A 259 11.92 -4.86 -21.95
CA GLN A 259 13.37 -4.99 -21.70
C GLN A 259 13.99 -3.75 -21.04
N LEU A 260 13.27 -3.11 -20.13
CA LEU A 260 13.61 -1.80 -19.58
C LEU A 260 13.74 -0.70 -20.66
N GLU A 261 12.98 -0.81 -21.75
CA GLU A 261 12.96 0.19 -22.81
C GLU A 261 12.38 1.50 -22.28
N LEU A 262 13.06 2.62 -22.54
CA LEU A 262 12.65 3.93 -22.05
C LEU A 262 11.34 4.36 -22.69
N HIS A 263 10.39 4.72 -21.82
CA HIS A 263 9.12 5.32 -22.17
C HIS A 263 8.98 6.65 -21.43
N TYR A 264 8.29 7.63 -22.01
CA TYR A 264 8.08 8.94 -21.39
C TYR A 264 6.61 9.26 -21.33
N GLU A 265 6.04 9.16 -20.12
CA GLU A 265 4.61 9.37 -19.89
C GLU A 265 4.33 10.86 -19.62
N PRO A 266 3.48 11.52 -20.43
CA PRO A 266 3.10 12.91 -20.19
C PRO A 266 2.38 13.11 -18.83
N PHE A 267 2.67 14.22 -18.14
CA PHE A 267 2.02 14.54 -16.86
C PHE A 267 0.50 14.60 -16.93
N GLU A 268 -0.07 15.03 -18.07
CA GLU A 268 -1.51 15.08 -18.33
C GLU A 268 -2.19 13.71 -18.29
N ASN A 269 -1.44 12.62 -18.53
CA ASN A 269 -1.97 11.27 -18.42
C ASN A 269 -1.92 10.76 -16.96
N LEU A 270 -1.08 11.35 -16.12
CA LEU A 270 -0.79 10.91 -14.75
C LEU A 270 -1.53 11.72 -13.69
N VAL A 271 -1.81 12.99 -13.97
CA VAL A 271 -2.41 13.95 -13.03
C VAL A 271 -3.72 14.45 -13.62
N ASP A 272 -4.79 14.34 -12.84
CA ASP A 272 -6.08 14.92 -13.21
C ASP A 272 -5.96 16.45 -13.33
N PRO A 273 -6.35 17.05 -14.47
CA PRO A 273 -6.10 18.46 -14.73
C PRO A 273 -6.96 19.42 -13.88
N GLU A 274 -8.08 18.95 -13.34
CA GLU A 274 -9.02 19.76 -12.56
C GLU A 274 -8.69 19.70 -11.07
N THR A 275 -8.52 18.48 -10.56
CA THR A 275 -8.32 18.21 -9.13
C THR A 275 -6.85 18.20 -8.73
N LEU A 276 -5.93 18.07 -9.71
CA LEU A 276 -4.49 17.86 -9.51
C LEU A 276 -4.19 16.61 -8.67
N VAL A 277 -5.11 15.64 -8.63
CA VAL A 277 -4.91 14.34 -7.99
C VAL A 277 -4.19 13.41 -8.96
N THR A 278 -3.19 12.69 -8.44
CA THR A 278 -2.44 11.68 -9.19
C THR A 278 -3.26 10.41 -9.34
N LYS A 279 -3.11 9.73 -10.47
CA LYS A 279 -3.75 8.41 -10.67
C LYS A 279 -2.98 7.36 -9.89
N VAL A 280 -3.67 6.72 -8.94
CA VAL A 280 -3.17 5.57 -8.19
C VAL A 280 -3.35 4.29 -9.01
N ARG A 281 -2.35 3.42 -8.98
CA ARG A 281 -2.38 2.09 -9.57
C ARG A 281 -2.66 1.04 -8.50
N TYR A 282 -3.90 0.61 -8.41
CA TYR A 282 -4.33 -0.48 -7.53
C TYR A 282 -3.98 -1.86 -8.11
N ILE A 283 -3.88 -2.86 -7.23
CA ILE A 283 -4.03 -4.25 -7.69
C ILE A 283 -5.46 -4.40 -8.22
N ARG A 284 -5.65 -5.06 -9.37
CA ARG A 284 -7.00 -5.33 -9.86
C ARG A 284 -7.59 -6.52 -9.08
N PRO A 285 -8.74 -6.36 -8.40
CA PRO A 285 -9.42 -7.50 -7.79
C PRO A 285 -9.72 -8.58 -8.82
N GLY A 286 -9.39 -9.82 -8.50
CA GLY A 286 -9.55 -10.97 -9.39
C GLY A 286 -8.50 -11.11 -10.50
N SER A 287 -7.45 -10.28 -10.52
CA SER A 287 -6.29 -10.52 -11.40
C SER A 287 -5.47 -11.73 -10.97
N ASP A 288 -4.66 -12.27 -11.88
CA ASP A 288 -3.80 -13.43 -11.58
C ASP A 288 -2.86 -13.19 -10.40
N PHE A 289 -2.30 -11.98 -10.28
CA PHE A 289 -1.47 -11.62 -9.12
C PHE A 289 -2.28 -11.57 -7.82
N HIS A 290 -3.51 -11.05 -7.86
CA HIS A 290 -4.42 -11.06 -6.71
C HIS A 290 -4.80 -12.49 -6.30
N HIS A 291 -5.09 -13.36 -7.27
CA HIS A 291 -5.38 -14.78 -7.02
C HIS A 291 -4.17 -15.58 -6.55
N LEU A 292 -2.96 -15.24 -6.97
CA LEU A 292 -1.73 -15.90 -6.53
C LEU A 292 -1.64 -15.94 -5.00
N ALA A 293 -1.89 -14.80 -4.33
CA ALA A 293 -1.93 -14.77 -2.87
C ALA A 293 -2.98 -15.75 -2.32
N ARG A 294 -4.20 -15.76 -2.88
CA ARG A 294 -5.29 -16.63 -2.43
C ARG A 294 -5.00 -18.12 -2.62
N PHE A 295 -4.19 -18.49 -3.62
CA PHE A 295 -3.74 -19.88 -3.82
C PHE A 295 -2.64 -20.31 -2.85
N LEU A 296 -1.79 -19.38 -2.40
CA LEU A 296 -0.69 -19.66 -1.47
C LEU A 296 -1.12 -19.60 0.00
N GLU A 297 -2.21 -18.89 0.28
CA GLU A 297 -2.81 -18.81 1.60
C GLU A 297 -3.35 -20.15 2.11
N THR A 298 -3.61 -20.22 3.42
CA THR A 298 -4.26 -21.42 3.97
C THR A 298 -5.68 -21.55 3.41
N SER A 299 -5.97 -22.70 2.80
CA SER A 299 -7.31 -22.99 2.26
C SER A 299 -8.34 -22.96 3.37
N VAL A 300 -9.21 -21.96 3.34
CA VAL A 300 -10.42 -21.91 4.15
C VAL A 300 -11.55 -22.37 3.24
N ASN A 301 -12.18 -23.52 3.54
CA ASN A 301 -13.39 -23.92 2.82
C ASN A 301 -14.46 -22.84 3.06
N GLU A 302 -14.81 -22.10 2.00
CA GLU A 302 -15.96 -21.19 1.98
C GLU A 302 -17.25 -21.94 1.68
#